data_AF-A0A8J7MB18-F1
#
_entry.id   AF-A0A8J7MB18-F1
#
_cell.length_a   1.000
_cell.length_b   1.000
_cell.length_c   1.000
_cell.angle_alpha   90.00
_cell.angle_beta   90.00
_cell.angle_gamma   90.00
#
_symmetry.space_group_name_H-M   'P 1'
#
loop_
_entity.id
_entity.type
_entity.pdbx_description
1 polymer ?
#
loop_
_entity_poly.entity_id
_entity_poly.type
_entity_poly.pdbx_seq_one_letter_code
_entity_poly.pdbx_strand_id
1 'polypeptide(L)'
;MCQIFAGQDPANYECETRSIRLNGLSTSIRLERAFWRVLEEIAAGEGVSAPQFISRLHSEVLDLHGDVRNFTSLLRCACLVQLGRTAPGLDRIAAE
;
A
#
# COMPACT_ATOMS: atom_id res chain seq x y z
N MET A 1 -2.62 26.99 -7.10
CA MET A 1 -3.23 25.99 -6.20
C MET A 1 -4.04 24.92 -6.95
N CYS A 2 -4.98 25.29 -7.84
CA CYS A 2 -5.91 24.32 -8.43
C CYS A 2 -5.37 23.41 -9.54
N GLN A 3 -4.28 23.75 -10.25
CA GLN A 3 -3.77 22.87 -11.32
C GLN A 3 -2.89 21.73 -10.82
N ILE A 4 -2.24 21.87 -9.66
CA ILE A 4 -1.33 20.84 -9.12
C ILE A 4 -2.13 19.61 -8.63
N PHE A 5 -3.27 19.84 -7.98
CA PHE A 5 -4.11 18.75 -7.45
C PHE A 5 -5.24 18.34 -8.40
N ALA A 6 -5.83 19.26 -9.16
CA ALA A 6 -6.91 18.94 -10.11
C ALA A 6 -6.39 18.52 -11.50
N GLY A 7 -5.11 18.74 -11.80
CA GLY A 7 -4.47 18.31 -13.04
C GLY A 7 -3.84 16.91 -12.97
N GLN A 8 -4.13 16.15 -11.91
CA GLN A 8 -3.65 14.78 -11.81
C GLN A 8 -4.27 13.92 -12.92
N ASP A 9 -3.47 13.00 -13.46
CA ASP A 9 -3.98 12.00 -14.39
C ASP A 9 -5.11 11.21 -13.71
N PRO A 10 -6.34 11.19 -14.27
CA PRO A 10 -7.46 10.42 -13.74
C PRO A 10 -7.16 8.95 -13.51
N ALA A 11 -6.23 8.38 -14.28
CA ALA A 11 -5.78 7.01 -14.10
C ALA A 11 -5.18 6.76 -12.70
N ASN A 12 -4.61 7.78 -12.04
CA ASN A 12 -3.94 7.60 -10.75
C ASN A 12 -4.91 7.32 -9.60
N TYR A 13 -6.07 7.99 -9.58
CA TYR A 13 -7.09 7.81 -8.55
C TYR A 13 -8.22 6.85 -8.95
N GLU A 14 -8.13 6.24 -10.14
CA GLU A 14 -9.05 5.18 -10.52
C GLU A 14 -8.83 3.94 -9.62
N CYS A 15 -9.93 3.40 -9.10
CA CYS A 15 -9.87 2.21 -8.26
C CYS A 15 -9.70 0.95 -9.11
N GLU A 16 -8.67 0.16 -8.79
CA GLU A 16 -8.42 -1.16 -9.34
C GLU A 16 -8.59 -2.22 -8.25
N THR A 17 -9.29 -3.29 -8.58
CA THR A 17 -9.53 -4.43 -7.69
C THR A 17 -8.64 -5.59 -8.12
N ARG A 18 -7.81 -6.09 -7.21
CA ARG A 18 -6.95 -7.25 -7.44
C ARG A 18 -7.26 -8.36 -6.43
N SER A 19 -7.25 -9.60 -6.91
CA SER A 19 -7.38 -10.78 -6.06
C SER A 19 -6.01 -11.19 -5.55
N ILE A 20 -5.85 -11.24 -4.22
CA ILE A 20 -4.61 -11.59 -3.54
C ILE A 20 -4.87 -12.74 -2.56
N ARG A 21 -3.93 -13.67 -2.47
CA ARG A 21 -4.02 -14.76 -1.49
C ARG A 21 -3.46 -14.31 -0.15
N LEU A 22 -4.32 -14.21 0.86
CA LEU A 22 -3.97 -13.91 2.24
C LEU A 22 -4.25 -15.16 3.07
N ASN A 23 -3.24 -15.72 3.75
CA ASN A 23 -3.36 -16.94 4.56
C ASN A 23 -4.07 -18.11 3.82
N GLY A 24 -3.79 -18.26 2.51
CA GLY A 24 -4.40 -19.28 1.66
C GLY A 24 -5.81 -18.96 1.14
N LEU A 25 -6.46 -17.90 1.61
CA LEU A 25 -7.76 -17.44 1.14
C LEU A 25 -7.63 -16.39 0.05
N SER A 26 -8.49 -16.46 -0.97
CA SER A 26 -8.56 -15.43 -2.00
C SER A 26 -9.33 -14.21 -1.50
N THR A 27 -8.63 -13.09 -1.31
CA THR A 27 -9.19 -11.83 -0.84
C THR A 27 -9.15 -10.79 -1.96
N SER A 28 -10.29 -10.13 -2.19
CA SER A 28 -10.40 -9.04 -3.16
C SER A 28 -10.02 -7.72 -2.48
N ILE A 29 -8.96 -7.07 -2.96
CA ILE A 29 -8.49 -5.78 -2.44
C ILE A 29 -8.72 -4.72 -3.51
N ARG A 30 -9.38 -3.62 -3.13
CA ARG A 30 -9.64 -2.46 -4.01
C ARG A 30 -8.84 -1.25 -3.54
N LEU A 31 -7.96 -0.76 -4.41
CA LEU A 31 -7.09 0.39 -4.17
C LEU A 31 -6.98 1.25 -5.44
N GLU A 32 -6.64 2.51 -5.28
CA GLU A 32 -6.34 3.41 -6.38
C GLU A 32 -5.06 2.97 -7.10
N ARG A 33 -4.98 3.13 -8.43
CA ARG A 33 -3.80 2.68 -9.21
C ARG A 33 -2.49 3.27 -8.69
N ALA A 34 -2.51 4.51 -8.17
CA ALA A 34 -1.33 5.12 -7.55
C ALA A 34 -0.79 4.29 -6.38
N PHE A 35 -1.65 3.76 -5.50
CA PHE A 35 -1.22 2.90 -4.40
C PHE A 35 -0.70 1.56 -4.90
N TRP A 36 -1.33 0.97 -5.93
CA TRP A 36 -0.81 -0.26 -6.53
C TRP A 36 0.61 -0.10 -7.07
N ARG A 37 0.91 1.01 -7.75
CA ARG A 37 2.27 1.31 -8.23
C ARG A 37 3.27 1.42 -7.09
N VAL A 38 2.93 2.14 -6.02
CA VAL A 38 3.83 2.25 -4.85
C VAL A 38 4.05 0.89 -4.17
N LEU A 39 3.01 0.04 -4.06
CA LEU A 39 3.16 -1.32 -3.54
C LEU A 39 4.06 -2.19 -4.45
N GLU A 40 3.97 -2.03 -5.76
CA GLU A 40 4.84 -2.71 -6.72
C GLU A 40 6.29 -2.24 -6.58
N GLU A 41 6.54 -0.94 -6.40
CA GLU A 41 7.86 -0.37 -6.16
C GLU A 41 8.48 -0.86 -4.85
N ILE A 42 7.70 -0.90 -3.76
CA ILE A 42 8.13 -1.46 -2.46
C ILE A 42 8.52 -2.94 -2.64
N ALA A 43 7.63 -3.72 -3.23
CA ALA A 43 7.85 -5.15 -3.44
C ALA A 43 9.08 -5.42 -4.32
N ALA A 44 9.29 -4.62 -5.37
CA ALA A 44 10.47 -4.70 -6.22
C ALA A 44 11.76 -4.38 -5.44
N GLY A 45 11.73 -3.41 -4.52
CA GLY A 45 12.85 -3.11 -3.62
C GLY A 45 13.22 -4.27 -2.69
N GLU A 46 12.26 -5.11 -2.32
CA GLU A 46 12.46 -6.33 -1.52
C GLU A 46 12.72 -7.60 -2.38
N GLY A 47 12.71 -7.47 -3.71
CA GLY A 47 12.89 -8.61 -4.62
C GLY A 47 11.72 -9.60 -4.64
N VAL A 48 10.50 -9.15 -4.33
CA VAL A 48 9.28 -9.96 -4.33
C VAL A 48 8.19 -9.35 -5.21
N SER A 49 7.15 -10.12 -5.50
CA SER A 49 5.97 -9.59 -6.20
C SER A 49 5.02 -8.85 -5.24
N ALA A 50 4.25 -7.88 -5.74
CA ALA A 50 3.29 -7.15 -4.91
C ALA A 50 2.30 -8.05 -4.14
N PRO A 51 1.73 -9.13 -4.70
CA PRO A 51 0.90 -10.06 -3.94
C PRO A 51 1.65 -10.77 -2.81
N GLN A 52 2.93 -11.10 -3.00
CA GLN A 52 3.77 -11.72 -1.97
C GLN A 52 4.07 -10.72 -0.84
N PHE A 53 4.46 -9.50 -1.18
CA PHE A 53 4.67 -8.42 -0.20
C PHE A 53 3.41 -8.19 0.65
N ILE A 54 2.25 -8.03 0.00
CA ILE A 54 0.98 -7.81 0.69
C ILE A 54 0.60 -8.99 1.60
N SER A 55 0.85 -10.23 1.16
CA SER A 55 0.61 -11.42 1.98
C SER A 55 1.51 -11.46 3.20
N ARG A 56 2.81 -11.12 3.05
CA ARG A 56 3.76 -11.05 4.17
C ARG A 56 3.37 -9.97 5.17
N LEU A 57 3.08 -8.77 4.69
CA LEU A 57 2.63 -7.66 5.53
C LEU A 57 1.36 -8.02 6.31
N HIS A 58 0.41 -8.73 5.67
CA HIS A 58 -0.78 -9.22 6.37
C HIS A 58 -0.43 -10.19 7.50
N SER A 59 0.48 -11.14 7.26
CA SER A 59 0.94 -12.07 8.29
C SER A 59 1.67 -11.36 9.44
N GLU A 60 2.55 -10.41 9.13
CA GLU A 60 3.27 -9.63 10.15
C GLU A 60 2.34 -8.82 11.05
N VAL A 61 1.34 -8.14 10.47
CA VAL A 61 0.34 -7.39 11.24
C VAL A 61 -0.48 -8.32 12.13
N LEU A 62 -0.84 -9.51 11.62
CA LEU A 62 -1.56 -10.52 12.40
C LEU A 62 -0.71 -11.04 13.57
N ASP A 63 0.58 -11.29 13.35
CA ASP A 63 1.50 -11.78 14.37
C ASP A 63 1.77 -10.71 15.44
N LEU A 64 1.84 -9.42 15.06
CA LEU A 64 2.11 -8.31 15.98
C LEU A 64 0.90 -7.88 16.80
N HIS A 65 -0.29 -7.83 16.19
CA HIS A 65 -1.49 -7.26 16.81
C HIS A 65 -2.58 -8.30 17.15
N GLY A 66 -2.42 -9.55 16.70
CA GLY A 66 -3.39 -10.63 16.88
C GLY A 66 -4.63 -10.54 15.99
N ASP A 67 -4.77 -9.45 15.22
CA ASP A 67 -5.88 -9.21 14.29
C ASP A 67 -5.44 -8.22 13.20
N VAL A 68 -6.05 -8.30 12.01
CA VAL A 68 -5.82 -7.39 10.90
C VAL A 68 -7.09 -6.59 10.62
N ARG A 69 -7.17 -5.40 11.19
CA ARG A 69 -8.30 -4.47 10.97
C ARG A 69 -7.95 -3.43 9.93
N ASN A 70 -8.92 -3.08 9.10
CA ASN A 70 -8.78 -2.03 8.08
C ASN A 70 -7.56 -2.22 7.16
N PHE A 71 -7.30 -3.45 6.73
CA PHE A 71 -6.09 -3.81 5.97
C PHE A 71 -5.86 -2.93 4.73
N THR A 72 -6.92 -2.61 3.98
CA THR A 72 -6.84 -1.71 2.82
C THR A 72 -6.38 -0.30 3.20
N SER A 73 -6.78 0.21 4.36
CA SER A 73 -6.30 1.51 4.87
C SER A 73 -4.84 1.41 5.30
N LEU A 74 -4.45 0.30 5.94
CA LEU A 74 -3.05 0.04 6.31
C LEU A 74 -2.14 0.03 5.08
N LEU A 75 -2.57 -0.58 3.97
CA LEU A 75 -1.80 -0.56 2.71
C LEU A 75 -1.59 0.86 2.18
N ARG A 76 -2.62 1.72 2.24
CA ARG A 76 -2.49 3.13 1.86
C ARG A 76 -1.52 3.88 2.79
N CYS A 77 -1.62 3.67 4.10
CA CYS A 77 -0.70 4.25 5.07
C CYS A 77 0.75 3.78 4.84
N ALA A 78 0.96 2.49 4.54
CA ALA A 78 2.27 1.94 4.22
C ALA A 78 2.89 2.62 2.99
N CYS A 79 2.10 2.88 1.94
CA CYS A 79 2.56 3.64 0.77
C CYS A 79 2.98 5.07 1.14
N LEU A 80 2.19 5.76 1.97
CA LEU A 80 2.53 7.11 2.44
C LEU A 80 3.81 7.13 3.28
N VAL A 81 4.00 6.13 4.14
CA VAL A 81 5.22 5.96 4.93
C VAL A 81 6.43 5.73 4.01
N GLN A 82 6.30 4.88 2.99
CA GLN A 82 7.40 4.63 2.05
C GLN A 82 7.79 5.89 1.30
N LEU A 83 6.81 6.63 0.74
CA LEU A 83 7.06 7.89 0.06
C LEU A 83 7.68 8.94 1.00
N GLY A 84 7.29 8.91 2.27
CA GLY A 84 7.87 9.77 3.28
C GLY A 84 9.34 9.46 3.62
N ARG A 85 9.73 8.19 3.52
CA ARG A 85 11.14 7.76 3.70
C ARG A 85 12.02 8.12 2.51
N THR A 86 11.46 8.16 1.30
CA THR A 86 12.21 8.50 0.08
C THR A 86 12.24 10.00 -0.20
N ALA A 87 11.29 10.77 0.36
CA ALA A 87 11.29 12.23 0.30
C ALA A 87 12.05 12.82 1.50
N PRO A 88 13.10 13.64 1.29
CA PRO A 88 13.80 14.28 2.40
C PRO A 88 12.86 15.22 3.17
N GLY A 89 12.54 14.87 4.43
CA GLY A 89 11.80 15.73 5.37
C GLY A 89 10.45 15.21 5.90
N LEU A 90 10.04 13.97 5.57
CA LEU A 90 8.73 13.40 5.99
C LEU A 90 8.87 12.22 6.99
N ASP A 91 9.88 12.25 7.88
CA ASP A 91 10.22 11.17 8.83
C ASP A 91 9.20 10.92 9.97
N ARG A 92 7.98 11.45 9.92
CA ARG A 92 7.06 11.50 11.09
C ARG A 92 5.86 10.56 11.07
N ILE A 93 5.62 9.80 10.00
CA ILE A 93 4.34 9.05 9.86
C ILE A 93 4.42 7.62 10.44
N ALA A 94 5.62 7.10 10.74
CA ALA A 94 5.82 5.69 11.08
C ALA A 94 5.91 5.37 12.59
N ALA A 95 5.80 6.35 13.49
CA ALA A 95 6.04 6.15 14.92
C ALA A 95 5.05 6.92 15.80
N GLU A 96 3.91 6.30 16.09
CA GLU A 96 3.12 6.49 17.32
C GLU A 96 2.49 5.15 17.74
#